data_AF-A0A238KUT5-F1
#
_entry.id   AF-A0A238KUT5-F1
#
_cell.length_a   1.000
_cell.length_b   1.000
_cell.length_c   1.000
_cell.angle_alpha   90.00
_cell.angle_beta   90.00
_cell.angle_gamma   90.00
#
_symmetry.space_group_name_H-M   'P 1'
#
loop_
_entity.id
_entity.type
_entity.pdbx_description
1 polymer ?
#
loop_
_entity_poly.entity_id
_entity_poly.type
_entity_poly.pdbx_seq_one_letter_code
_entity_poly.pdbx_strand_id
1 'polypeptide(L)'
;MVAMSVRHGDHFAILVGKDAKYPAPTAYHVAHELGHIASGHLAPNAALVDMSEPLEEKSPDSEELEADSFALRLLTGQASPQIEFDQGPANGAVLAAAVMRAAEDSRIEPGTLAMCYGYQASDWATTYAALARIYERPDDVWRFLNRIATRELDWEAYSDDETEYLRAVMGGVELG
;
A
#
# COMPACT_ATOMS: atom_id res chain seq x y z
N MET A 1 7.47 1.95 4.21
CA MET A 1 6.97 3.21 3.59
C MET A 1 6.69 4.15 4.75
N VAL A 2 6.09 5.34 4.58
CA VAL A 2 5.48 6.02 5.72
C VAL A 2 4.03 6.25 5.31
N ALA A 3 3.12 5.56 5.96
CA ALA A 3 1.69 5.82 5.89
C ALA A 3 1.18 6.07 7.31
N MET A 4 0.06 6.79 7.41
CA MET A 4 -0.50 7.19 8.69
C MET A 4 -2.02 7.17 8.59
N SER A 5 -2.65 6.43 9.50
CA SER A 5 -4.08 6.50 9.73
C SER A 5 -4.39 7.54 10.81
N VAL A 6 -5.38 8.38 10.56
CA VAL A 6 -5.89 9.38 11.51
C VAL A 6 -7.37 9.18 11.71
N ARG A 7 -7.84 9.31 12.95
CA ARG A 7 -9.27 9.30 13.30
C ARG A 7 -9.67 10.63 13.93
N HIS A 8 -10.75 11.23 13.44
CA HIS A 8 -11.42 12.37 14.05
C HIS A 8 -12.92 12.11 14.19
N GLY A 9 -13.39 11.88 15.43
CA GLY A 9 -14.75 11.38 15.67
C GLY A 9 -14.98 10.03 14.98
N ASP A 10 -15.95 9.99 14.07
CA ASP A 10 -16.27 8.80 13.25
C ASP A 10 -15.68 8.86 11.84
N HIS A 11 -14.85 9.87 11.55
CA HIS A 11 -14.17 10.02 10.26
C HIS A 11 -12.73 9.54 10.35
N PHE A 12 -12.24 8.99 9.24
CA PHE A 12 -10.90 8.47 9.10
C PHE A 12 -10.22 9.05 7.86
N ALA A 13 -8.91 9.22 7.93
CA ALA A 13 -8.07 9.59 6.81
C ALA A 13 -6.79 8.76 6.81
N ILE A 14 -6.32 8.39 5.62
CA ILE A 14 -5.02 7.76 5.43
C ILE A 14 -4.13 8.73 4.66
N LEU A 15 -2.99 9.08 5.24
CA LEU A 15 -1.97 9.89 4.59
C LEU A 15 -0.84 8.98 4.11
N VAL A 16 -0.49 9.08 2.83
CA VAL A 16 0.62 8.33 2.22
C VAL A 16 1.78 9.29 2.00
N GLY A 17 2.83 9.16 2.80
CA GLY A 17 3.91 10.17 2.91
C GLY A 17 5.19 9.84 2.16
N LYS A 18 5.24 8.78 1.34
CA LYS A 18 6.46 8.39 0.61
C LYS A 18 6.20 8.18 -0.87
N ASP A 19 7.11 8.70 -1.68
CA ASP A 19 7.16 8.43 -3.11
C ASP A 19 7.34 6.93 -3.39
N ALA A 20 6.44 6.40 -4.21
CA ALA A 20 6.52 5.07 -4.77
C ALA A 20 6.44 5.16 -6.30
N LYS A 21 7.19 4.28 -6.97
CA LYS A 21 7.21 4.18 -8.43
C LYS A 21 6.28 3.10 -8.98
N TYR A 22 5.78 2.24 -8.10
CA TYR A 22 4.98 1.07 -8.44
C TYR A 22 3.75 1.00 -7.54
N PRO A 23 2.56 0.70 -8.09
CA PRO A 23 1.32 0.64 -7.31
C PRO A 23 1.31 -0.42 -6.20
N ALA A 24 1.83 -1.64 -6.44
CA ALA A 24 1.71 -2.76 -5.50
C ALA A 24 2.23 -2.46 -4.08
N PRO A 25 3.45 -1.91 -3.87
CA PRO A 25 3.88 -1.48 -2.54
C PRO A 25 2.90 -0.51 -1.88
N THR A 26 2.41 0.49 -2.61
CA THR A 26 1.48 1.49 -2.04
C THR A 26 0.13 0.89 -1.72
N ALA A 27 -0.37 -0.03 -2.56
CA ALA A 27 -1.61 -0.76 -2.30
C ALA A 27 -1.51 -1.57 -1.01
N TYR A 28 -0.37 -2.22 -0.74
CA TYR A 28 -0.12 -2.90 0.54
C TYR A 28 -0.24 -1.96 1.72
N HIS A 29 0.48 -0.83 1.70
CA HIS A 29 0.46 0.10 2.83
C HIS A 29 -0.93 0.71 3.05
N VAL A 30 -1.64 1.11 1.99
CA VAL A 30 -3.04 1.59 2.13
C VAL A 30 -3.94 0.50 2.71
N ALA A 31 -3.77 -0.76 2.29
CA ALA A 31 -4.54 -1.88 2.82
C ALA A 31 -4.21 -2.19 4.30
N HIS A 32 -2.96 -2.02 4.71
CA HIS A 32 -2.50 -2.16 6.09
C HIS A 32 -3.10 -1.08 7.00
N GLU A 33 -3.07 0.19 6.56
CA GLU A 33 -3.72 1.30 7.25
C GLU A 33 -5.24 1.09 7.38
N LEU A 34 -5.88 0.57 6.33
CA LEU A 34 -7.29 0.15 6.40
C LEU A 34 -7.52 -0.96 7.42
N GLY A 35 -6.54 -1.84 7.64
CA GLY A 35 -6.55 -2.87 8.68
C GLY A 35 -6.63 -2.24 10.08
N HIS A 36 -5.79 -1.26 10.39
CA HIS A 36 -5.87 -0.54 11.67
C HIS A 36 -7.23 0.13 11.89
N ILE A 37 -7.80 0.73 10.83
CA ILE A 37 -9.12 1.35 10.89
C ILE A 37 -10.22 0.30 11.13
N ALA A 38 -10.22 -0.79 10.34
CA ALA A 38 -11.25 -1.81 10.38
C ALA A 38 -11.25 -2.63 11.69
N SER A 39 -10.07 -2.86 12.26
CA SER A 39 -9.88 -3.56 13.54
C SER A 39 -10.02 -2.65 14.75
N GLY A 40 -10.22 -1.34 14.56
CA GLY A 40 -10.48 -0.40 15.64
C GLY A 40 -9.24 -0.05 16.47
N HIS A 41 -8.04 -0.20 15.91
CA HIS A 41 -6.77 0.13 16.57
C HIS A 41 -6.64 1.65 16.85
N LEU A 42 -7.37 2.49 16.09
CA LEU A 42 -7.34 3.94 16.28
C LEU A 42 -8.24 4.40 17.43
N ALA A 43 -7.59 4.85 18.51
CA ALA A 43 -8.25 5.62 19.55
C ALA A 43 -8.87 6.93 18.99
N PRO A 44 -9.96 7.44 19.59
CA PRO A 44 -10.55 8.71 19.17
C PRO A 44 -9.54 9.86 19.22
N ASN A 45 -9.43 10.64 18.14
CA ASN A 45 -8.50 11.76 17.98
C ASN A 45 -7.01 11.37 18.06
N ALA A 46 -6.67 10.13 17.71
CA ALA A 46 -5.30 9.66 17.59
C ALA A 46 -4.86 9.55 16.12
N ALA A 47 -3.55 9.64 15.92
CA ALA A 47 -2.88 9.25 14.70
C ALA A 47 -1.99 8.04 15.01
N LEU A 48 -2.07 7.01 14.17
CA LEU A 48 -1.12 5.89 14.17
C LEU A 48 -0.19 6.10 12.98
N VAL A 49 1.11 6.21 13.26
CA VAL A 49 2.13 6.40 12.23
C VAL A 49 2.94 5.12 12.11
N ASP A 50 2.90 4.48 10.94
CA ASP A 50 3.87 3.43 10.59
C ASP A 50 5.22 4.11 10.31
N MET A 51 6.00 4.30 11.38
CA MET A 51 7.42 4.56 11.29
C MET A 51 8.16 3.27 11.60
N SER A 52 8.81 2.69 10.59
CA SER A 52 9.84 1.68 10.81
C SER A 52 11.02 2.32 11.56
N GLU A 53 10.94 2.47 12.89
CA GLU A 53 12.03 2.90 13.77
C GLU A 53 12.99 1.72 14.00
N PRO A 54 14.27 1.82 13.61
CA PRO A 54 15.27 0.89 14.09
C PRO A 54 15.71 1.39 15.46
N LEU A 55 15.20 0.81 16.55
CA LEU A 55 15.82 0.74 17.90
C LEU A 55 14.80 0.28 18.95
N GLU A 56 14.34 -0.96 18.85
CA GLU A 56 14.03 -1.89 19.95
C GLU A 56 13.33 -3.09 19.31
N GLU A 57 13.91 -4.28 19.46
CA GLU A 57 13.26 -5.55 19.08
C GLU A 57 12.04 -5.77 19.98
N LYS A 58 10.94 -5.08 19.70
CA LYS A 58 9.62 -5.50 20.15
C LYS A 58 9.14 -6.54 19.15
N SER A 59 8.70 -7.69 19.65
CA SER A 59 7.84 -8.58 18.88
C SER A 59 6.77 -7.75 18.16
N PRO A 60 6.46 -8.01 16.88
CA PRO A 60 5.44 -7.24 16.18
C PRO A 60 4.19 -7.18 17.04
N ASP A 61 3.71 -5.97 17.30
CA ASP A 61 2.51 -5.75 18.10
C ASP A 61 1.36 -6.57 17.49
N SER A 62 0.48 -7.12 18.31
CA SER A 62 -0.68 -7.86 17.82
C SER A 62 -1.53 -7.04 16.84
N GLU A 63 -1.57 -5.72 17.02
CA GLU A 63 -2.26 -4.79 16.12
C GLU A 63 -1.63 -4.77 14.72
N GLU A 64 -0.30 -4.76 14.62
CA GLU A 64 0.45 -4.78 13.35
C GLU A 64 0.25 -6.11 12.61
N LEU A 65 0.27 -7.23 13.34
CA LEU A 65 -0.01 -8.56 12.76
C LEU A 65 -1.44 -8.67 12.23
N GLU A 66 -2.40 -8.08 12.93
CA GLU A 66 -3.79 -8.04 12.51
C GLU A 66 -3.98 -7.14 11.28
N ALA A 67 -3.33 -5.97 11.24
CA ALA A 67 -3.33 -5.07 10.10
C ALA A 67 -2.68 -5.70 8.85
N ASP A 68 -1.55 -6.39 8.99
CA ASP A 68 -0.90 -7.15 7.93
C ASP A 68 -1.79 -8.28 7.40
N SER A 69 -2.39 -9.05 8.30
CA SER A 69 -3.33 -10.13 7.96
C SER A 69 -4.56 -9.60 7.20
N PHE A 70 -5.08 -8.44 7.60
CA PHE A 70 -6.16 -7.74 6.89
C PHE A 70 -5.71 -7.32 5.50
N ALA A 71 -4.55 -6.67 5.37
CA ALA A 71 -4.02 -6.19 4.10
C ALA A 71 -3.81 -7.33 3.09
N LEU A 72 -3.17 -8.41 3.53
CA LEU A 72 -2.94 -9.59 2.71
C LEU A 72 -4.27 -10.21 2.28
N ARG A 73 -5.24 -10.33 3.20
CA ARG A 73 -6.57 -10.86 2.87
C ARG A 73 -7.31 -9.98 1.86
N LEU A 74 -7.23 -8.66 2.00
CA LEU A 74 -7.86 -7.72 1.08
C LEU A 74 -7.27 -7.85 -0.33
N LEU A 75 -5.94 -7.93 -0.44
CA LEU A 75 -5.25 -7.93 -1.73
C LEU A 75 -5.16 -9.30 -2.40
N THR A 76 -5.16 -10.38 -1.62
CA THR A 76 -4.93 -11.75 -2.14
C THR A 76 -6.09 -12.71 -1.89
N GLY A 77 -7.08 -12.31 -1.10
CA GLY A 77 -8.14 -13.21 -0.59
C GLY A 77 -7.67 -14.11 0.56
N GLN A 78 -6.38 -14.09 0.93
CA GLN A 78 -5.77 -14.94 1.95
C GLN A 78 -5.02 -14.10 2.98
N ALA A 79 -5.17 -14.40 4.28
CA ALA A 79 -4.43 -13.70 5.34
C ALA A 79 -2.94 -14.09 5.42
N SER A 80 -2.56 -15.20 4.79
CA SER A 80 -1.18 -15.68 4.74
C SER A 80 -0.94 -16.37 3.39
N PRO A 81 -0.87 -15.61 2.29
CA PRO A 81 -0.65 -16.16 0.96
C PRO A 81 0.72 -16.84 0.92
N GLN A 82 0.75 -18.06 0.39
CA GLN A 82 1.98 -18.81 0.16
C GLN A 82 2.28 -18.82 -1.32
N ILE A 83 3.47 -18.34 -1.70
CA ILE A 83 3.95 -18.43 -3.08
C ILE A 83 4.84 -19.67 -3.19
N GLU A 84 4.34 -20.67 -3.91
CA GLU A 84 5.05 -21.92 -4.14
C GLU A 84 5.83 -21.88 -5.45
N PHE A 85 7.09 -22.32 -5.41
CA PHE A 85 7.93 -22.50 -6.59
C PHE A 85 8.71 -23.81 -6.47
N ASP A 86 8.76 -24.60 -7.55
CA ASP A 86 9.62 -25.79 -7.61
C ASP A 86 11.10 -25.43 -7.47
N GLN A 87 11.48 -24.28 -8.04
CA GLN A 87 12.79 -23.62 -7.89
C GLN A 87 12.55 -22.10 -7.88
N GLY A 88 13.19 -21.38 -6.96
CA GLY A 88 13.07 -19.92 -6.88
C GLY A 88 13.46 -19.23 -8.20
N PRO A 89 12.86 -18.06 -8.52
CA PRO A 89 13.12 -17.38 -9.79
C PRO A 89 14.57 -16.95 -9.90
N ALA A 90 15.22 -17.27 -11.02
CA ALA A 90 16.63 -16.93 -11.24
C ALA A 90 16.90 -15.42 -11.35
N ASN A 91 15.88 -14.62 -11.70
CA ASN A 91 15.96 -13.16 -11.82
C ASN A 91 14.55 -12.55 -11.95
N GLY A 92 14.48 -11.21 -11.95
CA GLY A 92 13.22 -10.47 -12.02
C GLY A 92 12.41 -10.71 -13.30
N ALA A 93 13.02 -11.11 -14.42
CA ALA A 93 12.27 -11.46 -15.64
C ALA A 93 11.53 -12.79 -15.47
N VAL A 94 12.18 -13.78 -14.84
CA VAL A 94 11.56 -15.07 -14.53
C VAL A 94 10.42 -14.89 -13.53
N LEU A 95 10.64 -14.09 -12.47
CA LEU A 95 9.60 -13.77 -11.50
C LEU A 95 8.42 -13.04 -12.16
N ALA A 96 8.66 -11.98 -12.93
CA ALA A 96 7.61 -11.23 -13.62
C ALA A 96 6.76 -12.15 -14.52
N ALA A 97 7.40 -12.99 -15.34
CA ALA A 97 6.69 -13.92 -16.20
C ALA A 97 5.87 -14.96 -15.39
N ALA A 98 6.38 -15.41 -14.25
CA ALA A 98 5.67 -16.36 -13.39
C ALA A 98 4.43 -15.74 -12.74
N VAL A 99 4.57 -14.55 -12.13
CA VAL A 99 3.44 -13.88 -11.44
C VAL A 99 2.40 -13.38 -12.42
N MET A 100 2.78 -12.97 -13.63
CA MET A 100 1.83 -12.60 -14.69
C MET A 100 0.95 -13.80 -15.10
N ARG A 101 1.53 -15.00 -15.24
CA ARG A 101 0.75 -16.22 -15.49
C ARG A 101 -0.14 -16.58 -14.31
N ALA A 102 0.41 -16.55 -13.10
CA ALA A 102 -0.34 -16.89 -11.89
C ALA A 102 -1.51 -15.91 -11.62
N ALA A 103 -1.35 -14.65 -12.02
CA ALA A 103 -2.40 -13.64 -11.92
C ALA A 103 -3.63 -13.96 -12.78
N GLU A 104 -3.47 -14.63 -13.93
CA GLU A 104 -4.58 -15.03 -14.79
C GLU A 104 -5.51 -16.02 -14.07
N ASP A 105 -4.93 -17.01 -13.41
CA ASP A 105 -5.68 -18.06 -12.70
C ASP A 105 -6.22 -17.58 -11.35
N SER A 106 -5.40 -16.85 -10.59
CA SER A 106 -5.74 -16.40 -9.23
C SER A 106 -6.59 -15.13 -9.19
N ARG A 107 -6.58 -14.34 -10.27
CA ARG A 107 -7.16 -12.98 -10.34
C ARG A 107 -6.60 -12.02 -9.28
N ILE A 108 -5.36 -12.26 -8.85
CA ILE A 108 -4.59 -11.36 -7.98
C ILE A 108 -3.71 -10.49 -8.87
N GLU A 109 -3.52 -9.22 -8.50
CA GLU A 109 -2.67 -8.31 -9.26
C GLU A 109 -1.21 -8.82 -9.28
N PRO A 110 -0.52 -8.85 -10.45
CA PRO A 110 0.81 -9.47 -10.57
C PRO A 110 1.87 -8.84 -9.66
N GLY A 111 1.84 -7.53 -9.46
CA GLY A 111 2.75 -6.84 -8.54
C GLY A 111 2.52 -7.25 -7.08
N THR A 112 1.28 -7.42 -6.65
CA THR A 112 0.93 -7.98 -5.32
C THR A 112 1.56 -9.36 -5.15
N LEU A 113 1.43 -10.26 -6.15
CA LEU A 113 2.07 -11.58 -6.10
C LEU A 113 3.60 -11.47 -6.02
N ALA A 114 4.22 -10.55 -6.77
CA ALA A 114 5.66 -10.30 -6.67
C ALA A 114 6.06 -9.77 -5.28
N MET A 115 5.25 -8.92 -4.66
CA MET A 115 5.47 -8.44 -3.29
C MET A 115 5.36 -9.57 -2.25
N CYS A 116 4.39 -10.47 -2.40
CA CYS A 116 4.28 -11.67 -1.56
C CYS A 116 5.54 -12.55 -1.67
N TYR A 117 6.06 -12.74 -2.89
CA TYR A 117 7.36 -13.43 -3.06
C TYR A 117 8.49 -12.70 -2.34
N GLY A 118 8.61 -11.38 -2.53
CA GLY A 118 9.67 -10.58 -1.91
C GLY A 118 9.67 -10.70 -0.39
N TYR A 119 8.48 -10.71 0.22
CA TYR A 119 8.32 -10.93 1.66
C TYR A 119 8.74 -12.34 2.07
N GLN A 120 8.18 -13.38 1.43
CA GLN A 120 8.44 -14.78 1.80
C GLN A 120 9.89 -15.22 1.56
N ALA A 121 10.50 -14.78 0.47
CA ALA A 121 11.86 -15.14 0.09
C ALA A 121 12.93 -14.15 0.59
N SER A 122 12.54 -13.02 1.17
CA SER A 122 13.43 -11.90 1.50
C SER A 122 14.27 -11.40 0.31
N ASP A 123 13.78 -11.59 -0.93
CA ASP A 123 14.47 -11.26 -2.17
C ASP A 123 13.86 -10.02 -2.83
N TRP A 124 14.10 -8.88 -2.18
CA TRP A 124 13.60 -7.58 -2.66
C TRP A 124 14.26 -7.15 -3.97
N ALA A 125 15.51 -7.53 -4.22
CA ALA A 125 16.21 -7.17 -5.45
C ALA A 125 15.52 -7.78 -6.69
N THR A 126 15.23 -9.08 -6.65
CA THR A 126 14.48 -9.76 -7.72
C THR A 126 13.05 -9.23 -7.82
N THR A 127 12.41 -8.97 -6.67
CA THR A 127 11.05 -8.42 -6.60
C THR A 127 10.93 -7.09 -7.32
N TYR A 128 11.75 -6.09 -6.98
CA TYR A 128 11.71 -4.78 -7.64
C TYR A 128 12.16 -4.86 -9.11
N ALA A 129 13.06 -5.78 -9.48
CA ALA A 129 13.41 -6.03 -10.87
C ALA A 129 12.24 -6.67 -11.67
N ALA A 130 11.34 -7.39 -11.01
CA ALA A 130 10.10 -7.89 -11.58
C ALA A 130 9.04 -6.78 -11.68
N LEU A 131 8.87 -5.95 -10.64
CA LEU A 131 7.96 -4.80 -10.69
C LEU A 131 8.26 -3.86 -11.86
N ALA A 132 9.54 -3.60 -12.13
CA ALA A 132 9.98 -2.80 -13.28
C ALA A 132 9.58 -3.39 -14.66
N ARG A 133 9.25 -4.68 -14.71
CA ARG A 133 8.79 -5.38 -15.92
C ARG A 133 7.28 -5.51 -15.98
N ILE A 134 6.63 -5.68 -14.83
CA ILE A 134 5.17 -5.72 -14.68
C ILE A 134 4.60 -4.34 -15.00
N TYR A 135 5.17 -3.30 -14.40
CA TYR A 135 4.82 -1.91 -14.65
C TYR A 135 5.79 -1.36 -15.69
N GLU A 136 5.46 -1.56 -16.97
CA GLU A 136 6.29 -1.17 -18.14
C GLU A 136 6.83 0.27 -18.05
N ARG A 137 6.14 1.15 -17.32
CA ARG A 137 6.59 2.50 -16.99
C ARG A 137 6.36 2.79 -15.50
N PRO A 138 7.41 3.08 -14.71
CA PRO A 138 7.23 3.62 -13.38
C PRO A 138 6.52 4.98 -13.47
N ASP A 139 5.58 5.22 -12.56
CA ASP A 139 4.86 6.49 -12.44
C ASP A 139 4.88 6.96 -10.98
N ASP A 140 4.63 8.24 -10.77
CA ASP A 140 4.47 8.81 -9.44
C ASP A 140 3.11 8.38 -8.87
N VAL A 141 3.10 7.31 -8.07
CA VAL A 141 1.86 6.72 -7.52
C VAL A 141 1.04 7.75 -6.73
N TRP A 142 1.69 8.71 -6.07
CA TRP A 142 1.01 9.79 -5.36
C TRP A 142 0.11 10.62 -6.28
N ARG A 143 0.46 10.82 -7.56
CA ARG A 143 -0.38 11.55 -8.53
C ARG A 143 -1.67 10.80 -8.81
N PHE A 144 -1.60 9.47 -8.87
CA PHE A 144 -2.78 8.64 -9.05
C PHE A 144 -3.69 8.70 -7.81
N LEU A 145 -3.13 8.55 -6.62
CA LEU A 145 -3.88 8.65 -5.36
C LEU A 145 -4.56 10.02 -5.21
N ASN A 146 -3.83 11.11 -5.42
CA ASN A 146 -4.36 12.46 -5.24
C ASN A 146 -5.39 12.82 -6.30
N ARG A 147 -5.35 12.21 -7.49
CA ARG A 147 -6.41 12.34 -8.49
C ARG A 147 -7.71 11.66 -8.05
N ILE A 148 -7.61 10.49 -7.43
CA ILE A 148 -8.78 9.83 -6.82
C ILE A 148 -9.32 10.69 -5.69
N ALA A 149 -8.48 11.10 -4.74
CA ALA A 149 -8.90 11.96 -3.63
C ALA A 149 -9.59 13.24 -4.16
N THR A 150 -9.03 13.87 -5.19
CA THR A 150 -9.62 15.08 -5.77
C THR A 150 -10.96 14.83 -6.45
N ARG A 151 -11.21 13.63 -6.98
CA ARG A 151 -12.51 13.28 -7.57
C ARG A 151 -13.56 12.93 -6.52
N GLU A 152 -13.15 12.30 -5.43
CA GLU A 152 -14.07 11.71 -4.43
C GLU A 152 -14.31 12.61 -3.21
N LEU A 153 -13.43 13.57 -2.92
CA LEU A 153 -13.64 14.53 -1.83
C LEU A 153 -14.82 15.46 -2.14
N ASP A 154 -15.69 15.65 -1.14
CA ASP A 154 -16.79 16.61 -1.22
C ASP A 154 -16.27 18.04 -1.01
N TRP A 155 -15.80 18.64 -2.11
CA TRP A 155 -15.21 19.97 -2.09
C TRP A 155 -16.15 21.08 -1.59
N GLU A 156 -17.46 20.89 -1.73
CA GLU A 156 -18.45 21.87 -1.28
C GLU A 156 -18.60 21.90 0.25
N ALA A 157 -18.12 20.86 0.94
CA ALA A 157 -18.15 20.77 2.41
C ALA A 157 -17.02 21.57 3.10
N TYR A 158 -16.01 22.02 2.35
CA TYR A 158 -14.85 22.74 2.90
C TYR A 158 -14.97 24.25 2.67
N SER A 159 -14.42 25.03 3.61
CA SER A 159 -14.15 26.44 3.37
C SER A 159 -13.07 26.65 2.31
N ASP A 160 -12.97 27.88 1.80
CA ASP A 160 -11.95 28.24 0.80
C ASP A 160 -10.53 27.99 1.33
N ASP A 161 -10.26 28.34 2.60
CA ASP A 161 -8.96 28.15 3.25
C ASP A 161 -8.60 26.65 3.40
N GLU A 162 -9.57 25.81 3.80
CA GLU A 162 -9.39 24.36 3.90
C GLU A 162 -9.15 23.71 2.53
N THR A 163 -9.88 24.18 1.51
CA THR A 163 -9.71 23.73 0.13
C THR A 163 -8.31 24.08 -0.39
N GLU A 164 -7.85 25.31 -0.17
CA GLU A 164 -6.51 25.75 -0.56
C GLU A 164 -5.43 24.92 0.14
N TYR A 165 -5.58 24.70 1.45
CA TYR A 165 -4.67 23.89 2.24
C TYR A 165 -4.58 22.44 1.73
N LEU A 166 -5.72 21.77 1.53
CA LEU A 166 -5.75 20.39 1.04
C LEU A 166 -5.14 20.26 -0.36
N ARG A 167 -5.41 21.21 -1.26
CA ARG A 167 -4.78 21.24 -2.58
C ARG A 167 -3.26 21.38 -2.48
N ALA A 168 -2.76 22.23 -1.59
CA ALA A 168 -1.33 22.39 -1.37
C ALA A 168 -0.68 21.10 -0.85
N VAL A 169 -1.28 20.45 0.16
CA VAL A 169 -0.80 19.17 0.72
C VAL A 169 -0.80 18.06 -0.32
N MET A 170 -1.81 18.01 -1.20
CA MET A 170 -1.90 17.02 -2.28
C MET A 170 -1.00 17.32 -3.49
N GLY A 171 -0.11 18.32 -3.41
CA GLY A 171 0.84 18.63 -4.47
C GLY A 171 0.26 19.45 -5.63
N GLY A 172 -0.83 20.19 -5.39
CA GLY A 172 -1.39 21.17 -6.32
C GLY A 172 -1.93 20.55 -7.62
N VAL A 173 -2.49 19.34 -7.55
CA VAL A 173 -3.05 18.66 -8.74
C VAL A 173 -4.25 19.45 -9.26
N GLU A 174 -4.04 20.23 -10.32
CA GLU A 174 -5.14 20.82 -11.09
C GLU A 174 -5.91 19.71 -11.83
N LEU A 175 -7.24 19.71 -11.71
CA LEU A 175 -8.10 18.88 -12.54
C LEU A 175 -8.03 19.42 -13.98
N GLY A 176 -7.33 18.71 -14.85
CA GLY A 176 -7.39 18.92 -16.30
C GLY A 176 -8.69 18.43 -16.91
#